data_AF-A0A7S4T0N6-F1
#
_entry.id   AF-A0A7S4T0N6-F1
#
_cell.length_a   1.000
_cell.length_b   1.000
_cell.length_c   1.000
_cell.angle_alpha   90.00
_cell.angle_beta   90.00
_cell.angle_gamma   90.00
#
_symmetry.space_group_name_H-M   'P 1'
#
loop_
_entity.id
_entity.type
_entity.pdbx_description
1 polymer ?
#
loop_
_entity_poly.entity_id
_entity_poly.type
_entity_poly.pdbx_seq_one_letter_code
_entity_poly.pdbx_strand_id
1 'polypeptide(L)'
;WLKRPSDACGAPTAARVTWPVSYTTEDTPRQPCRRWGSRRSAGLPGGPGGEEASVAAHLAVEGGPAPGRKPRRRVLTVGQHLVEAQLAEALRTHGIRTVLDCRSPQAATQGSGALARKAVSRSCGLLGVEYQHVGQEAGACPEQGLGSLRAPLAFARLPVALLCIEADPRNGARRVLGDALAAEGWEVLHLGARGIEVVPQDGLFEHPGNAAGWPPGQDAIPGLQRAAWPHFDEERFHDGKRYHLQLPWGTELVWVPDWLGRSEADKLQREIEESVHFHQPVLRFERGLQTVEAQQPRRSAWVSDRFNQPERLAMARAAGRVFEPSVIPAQRLEGWSRDLMGRAERSACAAFNALLVHSYDHGRHSMGLHSDTDAGLGDAAVIASFSLGATRTFVVKSQAPWERRRIEFHLPMRHGSFLVMGPGFQGRWLHGVPKEPEVAGRRLNGTLRFYDLPEDAALCACGASRRSQEGTAA
;
A
#
# COMPACT_ATOMS: atom_id res chain seq x y z
N TRP A 1 40.66 -35.84 23.40
CA TRP A 1 41.24 -37.10 23.86
C TRP A 1 40.38 -37.63 25.00
N LEU A 2 39.22 -38.19 24.68
CA LEU A 2 38.94 -39.61 24.39
C LEU A 2 38.67 -40.42 25.66
N LYS A 3 37.38 -40.75 25.87
CA LYS A 3 36.90 -42.15 25.97
C LYS A 3 35.37 -42.21 25.94
N ARG A 4 34.83 -42.94 24.94
CA ARG A 4 33.49 -43.54 24.90
C ARG A 4 33.48 -44.82 25.76
N PRO A 5 32.30 -45.36 26.11
CA PRO A 5 31.74 -46.54 25.38
C PRO A 5 30.22 -46.37 25.09
N SER A 6 29.73 -46.59 23.87
CA SER A 6 29.22 -47.84 23.23
C SER A 6 27.74 -48.19 23.51
N ASP A 7 26.93 -47.94 22.48
CA ASP A 7 25.71 -48.59 21.96
C ASP A 7 25.05 -49.74 22.74
N ALA A 8 23.71 -49.69 22.88
CA ALA A 8 22.79 -50.58 22.15
C ALA A 8 21.29 -50.39 22.55
N CYS A 9 20.47 -50.25 21.50
CA CYS A 9 19.15 -50.85 21.28
C CYS A 9 17.96 -50.59 22.23
N GLY A 10 16.92 -49.96 21.66
CA GLY A 10 15.56 -49.96 22.18
C GLY A 10 14.59 -49.22 21.26
N ALA A 11 14.18 -49.85 20.15
CA ALA A 11 13.09 -49.37 19.31
C ALA A 11 11.73 -49.64 19.97
N PRO A 12 10.75 -48.74 19.86
CA PRO A 12 9.34 -49.11 19.91
C PRO A 12 8.69 -49.00 18.53
N THR A 13 8.07 -50.09 18.15
CA THR A 13 7.21 -50.30 16.99
C THR A 13 5.90 -49.48 17.07
N ALA A 14 5.57 -48.87 15.93
CA ALA A 14 4.26 -48.57 15.36
C ALA A 14 3.05 -48.22 16.27
N ALA A 15 2.54 -47.01 16.09
CA ALA A 15 1.10 -46.76 16.03
C ALA A 15 0.80 -45.77 14.89
N ARG A 16 0.48 -46.29 13.70
CA ARG A 16 -0.18 -45.52 12.64
C ARG A 16 -1.63 -45.29 13.09
N VAL A 17 -1.94 -44.09 13.56
CA VAL A 17 -3.32 -43.67 13.74
C VAL A 17 -3.84 -43.18 12.39
N THR A 18 -4.52 -44.07 11.67
CA THR A 18 -5.36 -43.72 10.53
C THR A 18 -6.65 -43.09 11.04
N TRP A 19 -6.90 -41.82 10.69
CA TRP A 19 -8.19 -41.18 10.94
C TRP A 19 -9.21 -41.66 9.90
N PRO A 20 -10.40 -42.13 10.31
CA PRO A 20 -11.45 -42.46 9.36
C PRO A 20 -12.05 -41.18 8.75
N VAL A 21 -11.95 -41.07 7.43
CA VAL A 21 -12.73 -40.14 6.62
C VAL A 21 -14.18 -40.60 6.68
N SER A 22 -15.03 -39.80 7.31
CA SER A 22 -16.49 -39.97 7.24
C SER A 22 -17.06 -38.77 6.47
N TYR A 23 -17.57 -39.06 5.27
CA TYR A 23 -18.44 -38.17 4.54
C TYR A 23 -19.84 -38.29 5.16
N THR A 24 -20.34 -37.21 5.74
CA THR A 24 -21.77 -37.04 5.99
C THR A 24 -22.23 -35.83 5.20
N THR A 25 -22.86 -36.11 4.07
CA THR A 25 -23.78 -35.22 3.37
C THR A 25 -25.03 -35.07 4.23
N GLU A 26 -25.38 -33.85 4.62
CA GLU A 26 -26.78 -33.40 4.74
C GLU A 26 -26.86 -31.89 4.99
N ASP A 27 -27.40 -31.21 3.98
CA ASP A 27 -28.38 -30.11 4.01
C ASP A 27 -28.23 -28.96 5.00
N THR A 28 -27.78 -27.82 4.46
CA THR A 28 -28.15 -26.48 4.95
C THR A 28 -29.13 -25.81 3.97
N PRO A 29 -30.26 -25.25 4.44
CA PRO A 29 -31.20 -24.56 3.57
C PRO A 29 -30.65 -23.18 3.18
N ARG A 30 -30.38 -22.99 1.89
CA ARG A 30 -30.13 -21.67 1.27
C ARG A 30 -31.36 -21.21 0.51
N GLN A 31 -31.87 -20.02 0.82
CA GLN A 31 -32.67 -19.19 -0.07
C GLN A 31 -32.56 -17.70 0.34
N PRO A 32 -32.70 -16.72 -0.58
CA PRO A 32 -31.76 -16.48 -1.67
C PRO A 32 -31.38 -14.98 -1.83
N CYS A 33 -30.12 -14.69 -2.20
CA CYS A 33 -29.76 -13.38 -2.75
C CYS A 33 -30.26 -13.26 -4.20
N ARG A 34 -31.00 -12.17 -4.46
CA ARG A 34 -31.65 -11.86 -5.73
C ARG A 34 -30.62 -11.66 -6.85
N ARG A 35 -30.70 -12.50 -7.88
CA ARG A 35 -29.99 -12.37 -9.16
C ARG A 35 -30.81 -11.47 -10.09
N TRP A 36 -30.22 -10.38 -10.57
CA TRP A 36 -30.80 -9.59 -11.66
C TRP A 36 -30.67 -10.37 -12.98
N GLY A 37 -31.79 -10.52 -13.67
CA GLY A 37 -31.94 -11.36 -14.86
C GLY A 37 -31.40 -10.74 -16.13
N SER A 38 -30.78 -11.58 -16.96
CA SER A 38 -30.50 -11.32 -18.37
C SER A 38 -31.80 -11.43 -19.17
N ARG A 39 -32.11 -10.42 -20.00
CA ARG A 39 -33.13 -10.52 -21.04
C ARG A 39 -32.48 -10.93 -22.36
N ARG A 40 -33.03 -12.00 -22.95
CA ARG A 40 -32.84 -12.40 -24.34
C ARG A 40 -33.94 -11.77 -25.21
N SER A 41 -33.62 -11.50 -26.46
CA SER A 41 -34.53 -11.43 -27.62
C SER A 41 -33.66 -11.66 -28.86
N ALA A 42 -33.67 -12.86 -29.47
CA ALA A 42 -34.57 -13.36 -30.53
C ALA A 42 -34.02 -13.05 -31.96
N GLY A 43 -33.73 -14.10 -32.75
CA GLY A 43 -33.23 -14.06 -34.14
C GLY A 43 -34.31 -13.67 -35.17
N LEU A 44 -34.12 -13.57 -36.49
CA LEU A 44 -33.36 -14.27 -37.57
C LEU A 44 -33.53 -13.40 -38.88
N PRO A 45 -33.18 -13.80 -40.13
CA PRO A 45 -32.03 -14.55 -40.71
C PRO A 45 -31.37 -13.91 -42.00
N GLY A 46 -30.18 -14.40 -42.39
CA GLY A 46 -29.87 -14.82 -43.78
C GLY A 46 -29.07 -13.91 -44.76
N GLY A 47 -27.90 -14.38 -45.20
CA GLY A 47 -27.38 -14.20 -46.59
C GLY A 47 -26.00 -13.52 -46.77
N PRO A 48 -25.10 -14.00 -47.67
CA PRO A 48 -23.65 -13.76 -47.59
C PRO A 48 -23.09 -12.71 -48.57
N GLY A 49 -21.95 -12.12 -48.24
CA GLY A 49 -21.15 -11.28 -49.15
C GLY A 49 -19.92 -10.74 -48.43
N GLY A 50 -18.72 -11.05 -48.92
CA GLY A 50 -17.45 -10.66 -48.30
C GLY A 50 -16.99 -9.24 -48.63
N GLU A 51 -16.08 -8.71 -47.81
CA GLU A 51 -14.86 -8.01 -48.22
C GLU A 51 -14.08 -7.56 -46.97
N GLU A 52 -12.75 -7.55 -47.10
CA GLU A 52 -11.77 -7.15 -46.09
C GLU A 52 -11.92 -5.66 -45.72
N ALA A 53 -11.89 -5.34 -44.41
CA ALA A 53 -11.45 -4.02 -43.94
C ALA A 53 -11.06 -4.02 -42.45
N SER A 54 -9.81 -3.65 -42.22
CA SER A 54 -9.16 -3.13 -40.99
C SER A 54 -9.98 -2.99 -39.70
N VAL A 55 -9.55 -3.70 -38.66
CA VAL A 55 -10.01 -3.53 -37.27
C VAL A 55 -9.32 -2.32 -36.63
N ALA A 56 -10.02 -1.19 -36.56
CA ALA A 56 -9.77 -0.14 -35.57
C ALA A 56 -10.90 -0.22 -34.52
N ALA A 57 -10.63 -0.88 -33.40
CA ALA A 57 -11.59 -0.97 -32.30
C ALA A 57 -11.62 0.34 -31.50
N HIS A 58 -12.57 1.21 -31.83
CA HIS A 58 -12.99 2.31 -30.97
C HIS A 58 -13.75 1.73 -29.76
N LEU A 59 -13.20 1.88 -28.56
CA LEU A 59 -13.96 1.75 -27.32
C LEU A 59 -14.84 3.00 -27.17
N ALA A 60 -16.09 2.90 -27.65
CA ALA A 60 -17.14 3.84 -27.30
C ALA A 60 -17.50 3.66 -25.83
N VAL A 61 -17.30 4.71 -25.03
CA VAL A 61 -17.83 4.81 -23.67
C VAL A 61 -19.34 5.03 -23.79
N GLU A 62 -20.13 3.97 -23.61
CA GLU A 62 -21.59 4.10 -23.52
C GLU A 62 -21.99 4.74 -22.17
N GLY A 63 -22.65 5.89 -22.26
CA GLY A 63 -23.11 6.66 -21.11
C GLY A 63 -23.48 8.10 -21.49
N GLY A 64 -24.41 8.27 -22.43
CA GLY A 64 -24.96 9.59 -22.76
C GLY A 64 -25.70 10.19 -21.55
N PRO A 65 -25.56 11.50 -21.26
CA PRO A 65 -26.22 12.10 -20.11
C PRO A 65 -27.74 12.12 -20.30
N ALA A 66 -28.48 11.80 -19.24
CA ALA A 66 -29.92 12.08 -19.16
C ALA A 66 -30.18 13.58 -19.44
N PRO A 67 -31.23 13.94 -20.20
CA PRO A 67 -31.45 15.32 -20.62
C PRO A 67 -31.73 16.22 -19.40
N GLY A 68 -30.92 17.25 -19.21
CA GLY A 68 -31.09 18.28 -18.17
C GLY A 68 -29.90 18.54 -17.24
N ARG A 69 -28.81 17.77 -17.31
CA ARG A 69 -27.58 18.05 -16.53
C ARG A 69 -26.67 19.04 -17.26
N LYS A 70 -26.33 20.17 -16.63
CA LYS A 70 -25.24 21.07 -17.07
C LYS A 70 -23.97 20.24 -17.32
N PRO A 71 -23.15 20.54 -18.36
CA PRO A 71 -21.92 19.80 -18.62
C PRO A 71 -21.04 19.84 -17.37
N ARG A 72 -20.71 18.65 -16.85
CA ARG A 72 -19.85 18.54 -15.66
C ARG A 72 -18.48 19.11 -16.01
N ARG A 73 -17.99 20.04 -15.20
CA ARG A 73 -16.62 20.55 -15.34
C ARG A 73 -15.69 19.39 -15.00
N ARG A 74 -14.93 18.92 -15.99
CA ARG A 74 -14.08 17.73 -15.87
C ARG A 74 -12.63 18.13 -15.66
N VAL A 75 -11.96 17.43 -14.77
CA VAL A 75 -10.54 17.60 -14.46
C VAL A 75 -9.84 16.25 -14.43
N LEU A 76 -8.67 16.17 -15.05
CA LEU A 76 -7.81 15.00 -15.04
C LEU A 76 -6.60 15.25 -14.12
N THR A 77 -6.43 14.50 -13.05
CA THR A 77 -5.20 14.58 -12.26
C THR A 77 -4.13 13.66 -12.87
N VAL A 78 -2.88 14.12 -12.85
CA VAL A 78 -1.74 13.42 -13.45
C VAL A 78 -0.57 13.41 -12.47
N GLY A 79 0.10 12.27 -12.30
CA GLY A 79 1.23 12.10 -11.40
C GLY A 79 2.59 12.35 -12.07
N GLN A 80 3.63 12.56 -11.26
CA GLN A 80 4.98 12.85 -11.76
C GLN A 80 5.76 11.63 -12.27
N HIS A 81 5.20 10.42 -12.16
CA HIS A 81 5.84 9.17 -12.58
C HIS A 81 5.88 8.97 -14.09
N LEU A 82 5.09 9.74 -14.85
CA LEU A 82 5.10 9.64 -16.29
C LEU A 82 6.41 10.17 -16.88
N VAL A 83 6.74 9.71 -18.08
CA VAL A 83 7.70 10.38 -18.96
C VAL A 83 6.98 11.36 -19.90
N GLU A 84 7.73 12.29 -20.51
CA GLU A 84 7.20 13.31 -21.44
C GLU A 84 6.27 12.72 -22.51
N ALA A 85 6.66 11.59 -23.12
CA ALA A 85 5.86 10.93 -24.16
C ALA A 85 4.51 10.42 -23.64
N GLN A 86 4.48 9.88 -22.42
CA GLN A 86 3.25 9.39 -21.79
C GLN A 86 2.33 10.55 -21.38
N LEU A 87 2.91 11.65 -20.88
CA LEU A 87 2.16 12.86 -20.59
C LEU A 87 1.55 13.42 -21.88
N ALA A 88 2.35 13.58 -22.94
CA ALA A 88 1.89 14.11 -24.22
C ALA A 88 0.72 13.28 -24.79
N GLU A 89 0.84 11.95 -24.74
CA GLU A 89 -0.24 11.07 -25.18
C GLU A 89 -1.49 11.23 -24.31
N ALA A 90 -1.37 11.25 -22.98
CA ALA A 90 -2.52 11.47 -22.10
C ALA A 90 -3.22 12.81 -22.36
N LEU A 91 -2.47 13.89 -22.59
CA LEU A 91 -3.04 15.20 -22.93
C LEU A 91 -3.83 15.14 -24.25
N ARG A 92 -3.30 14.46 -25.26
CA ARG A 92 -3.92 14.30 -26.58
C ARG A 92 -5.18 13.43 -26.49
N THR A 93 -5.08 12.25 -25.87
CA THR A 93 -6.18 11.29 -25.72
C THR A 93 -7.38 11.88 -25.00
N HIS A 94 -7.14 12.72 -23.98
CA HIS A 94 -8.22 13.35 -23.20
C HIS A 94 -8.57 14.76 -23.66
N GLY A 95 -7.99 15.23 -24.78
CA GLY A 95 -8.28 16.53 -25.36
C GLY A 95 -8.02 17.71 -24.41
N ILE A 96 -7.03 17.58 -23.53
CA ILE A 96 -6.69 18.57 -22.51
C ILE A 96 -6.31 19.90 -23.19
N ARG A 97 -6.85 21.02 -22.71
CA ARG A 97 -6.57 22.36 -23.23
C ARG A 97 -5.72 23.21 -22.31
N THR A 98 -5.73 22.92 -21.00
CA THR A 98 -4.89 23.60 -20.02
C THR A 98 -4.28 22.59 -19.04
N VAL A 99 -2.99 22.73 -18.74
CA VAL A 99 -2.26 22.02 -17.69
C VAL A 99 -1.93 23.01 -16.58
N LEU A 100 -2.44 22.74 -15.38
CA LEU A 100 -2.08 23.45 -14.15
C LEU A 100 -1.09 22.62 -13.36
N ASP A 101 0.15 23.10 -13.25
CA ASP A 101 1.22 22.44 -12.50
C ASP A 101 1.12 22.79 -11.01
N CYS A 102 0.69 21.79 -10.22
CA CYS A 102 0.43 21.90 -8.79
C CYS A 102 1.65 21.52 -7.94
N ARG A 103 2.76 21.13 -8.57
CA ARG A 103 3.99 20.70 -7.88
C ARG A 103 4.69 21.89 -7.23
N SER A 104 5.51 21.64 -6.21
CA SER A 104 6.36 22.68 -5.63
C SER A 104 7.47 23.08 -6.63
N PRO A 105 7.98 24.33 -6.58
CA PRO A 105 9.08 24.75 -7.45
C PRO A 105 10.31 23.84 -7.36
N GLN A 106 10.63 23.33 -6.16
CA GLN A 106 11.71 22.38 -5.92
C GLN A 106 11.43 21.01 -6.55
N ALA A 107 10.21 20.49 -6.42
CA ALA A 107 9.83 19.23 -7.07
C ALA A 107 9.80 19.35 -8.60
N ALA A 108 9.44 20.52 -9.12
CA ALA A 108 9.43 20.82 -10.55
C ALA A 108 10.83 21.00 -11.16
N THR A 109 11.87 21.20 -10.33
CA THR A 109 13.27 21.40 -10.76
C THR A 109 14.20 20.24 -10.40
N GLN A 110 13.99 19.50 -9.31
CA GLN A 110 14.87 18.40 -8.84
C GLN A 110 14.57 17.02 -9.45
N GLY A 111 13.53 16.88 -10.28
CA GLY A 111 13.22 15.61 -10.94
C GLY A 111 14.28 15.21 -11.95
N SER A 112 15.09 14.20 -11.65
CA SER A 112 15.95 13.57 -12.65
C SER A 112 15.09 12.88 -13.73
N GLY A 113 14.90 13.55 -14.86
CA GLY A 113 14.79 12.92 -16.18
C GLY A 113 13.43 12.89 -16.89
N ALA A 114 12.27 12.97 -16.24
CA ALA A 114 11.01 12.60 -16.90
C ALA A 114 9.97 13.71 -17.11
N LEU A 115 9.83 14.70 -16.20
CA LEU A 115 8.84 15.78 -16.28
C LEU A 115 9.31 17.11 -15.64
N ALA A 116 10.51 17.57 -15.98
CA ALA A 116 10.98 18.88 -15.53
C ALA A 116 10.03 20.00 -16.04
N ARG A 117 9.91 21.12 -15.31
CA ARG A 117 9.04 22.25 -15.71
C ARG A 117 9.22 22.69 -17.17
N LYS A 118 10.49 22.82 -17.61
CA LYS A 118 10.83 23.21 -18.99
C LYS A 118 10.38 22.17 -20.02
N ALA A 119 10.48 20.89 -19.68
CA ALA A 119 10.02 19.79 -20.52
C ALA A 119 8.51 19.83 -20.69
N VAL A 120 7.76 19.88 -19.58
CA VAL A 120 6.29 19.96 -19.60
C VAL A 120 5.80 21.17 -20.40
N SER A 121 6.37 22.35 -20.16
CA SER A 121 6.02 23.57 -20.90
C SER A 121 6.28 23.44 -22.40
N ARG A 122 7.37 22.77 -22.81
CA ARG A 122 7.70 22.53 -24.22
C ARG A 122 6.69 21.57 -24.85
N SER A 123 6.39 20.45 -24.20
CA SER A 123 5.41 19.46 -24.68
C SER A 123 4.02 20.08 -24.82
N CYS A 124 3.59 20.88 -23.84
CA CYS A 124 2.32 21.61 -23.92
C CYS A 124 2.30 22.58 -25.11
N GLY A 125 3.38 23.34 -25.33
CA GLY A 125 3.51 24.25 -26.46
C GLY A 125 3.41 23.55 -27.83
N LEU A 126 4.05 22.39 -27.98
CA LEU A 126 3.96 21.56 -29.20
C LEU A 126 2.55 21.03 -29.46
N LEU A 127 1.77 20.80 -28.40
CA LEU A 127 0.40 20.29 -28.47
C LEU A 127 -0.67 21.39 -28.52
N GLY A 128 -0.28 22.67 -28.46
CA GLY A 128 -1.22 23.79 -28.37
C GLY A 128 -1.99 23.85 -27.04
N VAL A 129 -1.45 23.26 -25.98
CA VAL A 129 -2.02 23.20 -24.63
C VAL A 129 -1.47 24.35 -23.79
N GLU A 130 -2.33 25.08 -23.09
CA GLU A 130 -1.91 26.14 -22.16
C GLU A 130 -1.23 25.52 -20.94
N TYR A 131 -0.09 26.06 -20.53
CA TYR A 131 0.62 25.61 -19.34
C TYR A 131 0.75 26.74 -18.33
N GLN A 132 0.29 26.50 -17.10
CA GLN A 132 0.45 27.42 -15.98
C GLN A 132 1.00 26.68 -14.77
N HIS A 133 2.04 27.22 -14.15
CA HIS A 133 2.53 26.72 -12.87
C HIS A 133 1.86 27.48 -11.72
N VAL A 134 1.12 26.77 -10.87
CA VAL A 134 0.31 27.36 -9.81
C VAL A 134 1.06 27.41 -8.48
N GLY A 135 1.93 26.43 -8.18
CA GLY A 135 2.95 26.51 -7.13
C GLY A 135 2.50 26.57 -5.65
N GLN A 136 3.24 25.85 -4.81
CA GLN A 136 3.37 25.88 -3.33
C GLN A 136 2.21 25.50 -2.39
N GLU A 137 0.92 25.65 -2.71
CA GLU A 137 -0.13 25.34 -1.69
C GLU A 137 -1.07 24.19 -2.06
N ALA A 138 -1.24 23.90 -3.36
CA ALA A 138 -2.08 22.80 -3.85
C ALA A 138 -1.62 21.39 -3.42
N GLY A 139 -0.31 21.20 -3.23
CA GLY A 139 0.31 19.89 -3.00
C GLY A 139 0.80 19.62 -1.56
N ALA A 140 0.80 20.62 -0.67
CA ALA A 140 1.46 20.51 0.64
C ALA A 140 0.49 20.53 1.83
N CYS A 141 -0.63 21.26 1.71
CA CYS A 141 -1.64 21.40 2.76
C CYS A 141 -3.04 21.08 2.20
N PRO A 142 -3.68 19.99 2.65
CA PRO A 142 -5.00 19.55 2.19
C PRO A 142 -6.10 20.62 2.27
N GLU A 143 -6.03 21.49 3.27
CA GLU A 143 -7.07 22.49 3.57
C GLU A 143 -6.88 23.83 2.83
N GLN A 144 -5.67 24.10 2.32
CA GLN A 144 -5.33 25.36 1.62
C GLN A 144 -5.19 25.17 0.10
N GLY A 145 -4.99 23.94 -0.36
CA GLY A 145 -4.65 23.64 -1.74
C GLY A 145 -5.73 23.97 -2.78
N LEU A 146 -7.02 23.81 -2.44
CA LEU A 146 -8.09 24.18 -3.37
C LEU A 146 -8.22 25.70 -3.51
N GLY A 147 -7.92 26.46 -2.45
CA GLY A 147 -8.00 27.93 -2.46
C GLY A 147 -7.13 28.55 -3.55
N SER A 148 -5.90 28.07 -3.69
CA SER A 148 -4.96 28.52 -4.74
C SER A 148 -5.34 28.06 -6.15
N LEU A 149 -6.14 27.00 -6.28
CA LEU A 149 -6.59 26.46 -7.57
C LEU A 149 -7.91 27.03 -8.07
N ARG A 150 -8.77 27.59 -7.20
CA ARG A 150 -10.08 28.12 -7.59
C ARG A 150 -10.02 29.17 -8.71
N ALA A 151 -9.12 30.14 -8.59
CA ALA A 151 -8.97 31.18 -9.61
C ALA A 151 -8.40 30.60 -10.93
N PRO A 152 -7.26 29.88 -10.94
CA PRO A 152 -6.79 29.20 -12.15
C PRO A 152 -7.84 28.30 -12.82
N LEU A 153 -8.57 27.49 -12.05
CA LEU A 153 -9.62 26.62 -12.58
C LEU A 153 -10.81 27.38 -13.16
N ALA A 154 -11.13 28.56 -12.64
CA ALA A 154 -12.21 29.40 -13.16
C ALA A 154 -11.89 30.01 -14.54
N PHE A 155 -10.61 30.28 -14.81
CA PHE A 155 -10.15 30.90 -16.05
C PHE A 155 -9.53 29.93 -17.07
N ALA A 156 -9.26 28.69 -16.66
CA ALA A 156 -8.65 27.69 -17.52
C ALA A 156 -9.58 27.23 -18.66
N ARG A 157 -8.98 26.87 -19.79
CA ARG A 157 -9.70 26.25 -20.90
C ARG A 157 -9.93 24.78 -20.57
N LEU A 158 -11.21 24.38 -20.51
CA LEU A 158 -11.59 22.99 -20.28
C LEU A 158 -11.39 22.14 -21.56
N PRO A 159 -11.06 20.84 -21.43
CA PRO A 159 -10.74 20.10 -20.19
C PRO A 159 -9.37 20.45 -19.60
N VAL A 160 -9.26 20.40 -18.26
CA VAL A 160 -8.04 20.77 -17.53
C VAL A 160 -7.34 19.53 -16.99
N ALA A 161 -6.01 19.50 -17.05
CA ALA A 161 -5.18 18.56 -16.31
C ALA A 161 -4.47 19.22 -15.13
N LEU A 162 -4.46 18.57 -13.97
CA LEU A 162 -3.71 18.97 -12.79
C LEU A 162 -2.48 18.08 -12.65
N LEU A 163 -1.30 18.65 -12.79
CA LEU A 163 -0.05 17.90 -12.63
C LEU A 163 0.38 17.94 -11.15
N CYS A 164 0.36 16.77 -10.52
CA CYS A 164 0.60 16.55 -9.09
C CYS A 164 1.97 15.90 -8.84
N ILE A 165 2.47 16.04 -7.62
CA ILE A 165 3.73 15.38 -7.22
C ILE A 165 3.50 13.88 -6.99
N GLU A 166 2.31 13.48 -6.58
CA GLU A 166 2.02 12.09 -6.28
C GLU A 166 1.73 11.28 -7.54
N ALA A 167 2.53 10.23 -7.74
CA ALA A 167 2.38 9.29 -8.85
C ALA A 167 1.02 8.57 -8.83
N ASP A 168 0.61 8.17 -7.63
CA ASP A 168 -0.63 7.47 -7.39
C ASP A 168 -1.73 8.49 -7.01
N PRO A 169 -2.90 8.46 -7.66
CA PRO A 169 -4.02 9.32 -7.27
C PRO A 169 -4.63 9.05 -5.90
N ARG A 170 -4.30 7.91 -5.27
CA ARG A 170 -4.74 7.57 -3.92
C ARG A 170 -3.96 8.35 -2.83
N ASN A 171 -2.90 9.08 -3.21
CA ASN A 171 -1.88 9.60 -2.30
C ASN A 171 -2.04 11.07 -1.92
N GLY A 172 -1.58 11.40 -0.71
CA GLY A 172 -1.14 12.74 -0.31
C GLY A 172 -2.15 13.85 -0.61
N ALA A 173 -1.66 14.92 -1.26
CA ALA A 173 -2.47 16.05 -1.64
C ALA A 173 -3.31 15.79 -2.89
N ARG A 174 -2.87 14.90 -3.80
CA ARG A 174 -3.63 14.52 -5.01
C ARG A 174 -4.99 13.91 -4.67
N ARG A 175 -5.06 13.07 -3.64
CA ARG A 175 -6.33 12.53 -3.11
C ARG A 175 -7.22 13.64 -2.56
N VAL A 176 -6.69 14.44 -1.62
CA VAL A 176 -7.52 15.45 -0.93
C VAL A 176 -8.00 16.52 -1.89
N LEU A 177 -7.17 16.88 -2.87
CA LEU A 177 -7.55 17.75 -3.96
C LEU A 177 -8.70 17.15 -4.79
N GLY A 178 -8.63 15.86 -5.10
CA GLY A 178 -9.72 15.12 -5.76
C GLY A 178 -11.02 15.14 -4.96
N ASP A 179 -10.96 14.85 -3.67
CA ASP A 179 -12.13 14.89 -2.76
C ASP A 179 -12.74 16.30 -2.71
N ALA A 180 -11.90 17.34 -2.60
CA ALA A 180 -12.35 18.72 -2.50
C ALA A 180 -12.96 19.24 -3.83
N LEU A 181 -12.39 18.86 -4.98
CA LEU A 181 -12.95 19.18 -6.29
C LEU A 181 -14.28 18.46 -6.53
N ALA A 182 -14.37 17.18 -6.16
CA ALA A 182 -15.61 16.40 -6.26
C ALA A 182 -16.73 17.03 -5.40
N ALA A 183 -16.39 17.50 -4.19
CA ALA A 183 -17.33 18.22 -3.32
C ALA A 183 -17.82 19.55 -3.92
N GLU A 184 -17.00 20.24 -4.74
CA GLU A 184 -17.42 21.43 -5.51
C GLU A 184 -18.14 21.08 -6.84
N GLY A 185 -18.45 19.80 -7.08
CA GLY A 185 -19.23 19.33 -8.22
C GLY A 185 -18.43 19.08 -9.50
N TRP A 186 -17.10 19.03 -9.43
CA TRP A 186 -16.26 18.63 -10.54
C TRP A 186 -16.33 17.12 -10.77
N GLU A 187 -16.27 16.72 -12.04
CA GLU A 187 -15.97 15.34 -12.39
C GLU A 187 -14.46 15.15 -12.36
N VAL A 188 -13.97 14.48 -11.33
CA VAL A 188 -12.54 14.24 -11.13
C VAL A 188 -12.18 12.85 -11.64
N LEU A 189 -11.26 12.85 -12.58
CA LEU A 189 -10.70 11.67 -13.21
C LEU A 189 -9.21 11.61 -12.89
N HIS A 190 -8.67 10.40 -12.73
CA HIS A 190 -7.28 10.22 -12.35
C HIS A 190 -6.56 9.32 -13.31
N LEU A 191 -5.41 9.77 -13.78
CA LEU A 191 -4.49 8.90 -14.48
C LEU A 191 -3.75 8.01 -13.47
N GLY A 192 -4.01 6.71 -13.52
CA GLY A 192 -3.45 5.73 -12.59
C GLY A 192 -1.93 5.54 -12.71
N ALA A 193 -1.34 4.94 -11.68
CA ALA A 193 0.10 4.61 -11.63
C ALA A 193 0.52 3.58 -12.71
N ARG A 194 -0.43 2.77 -13.20
CA ARG A 194 -0.22 1.73 -14.22
C ARG A 194 -0.21 2.26 -15.68
N GLY A 195 -0.54 3.53 -15.89
CA GLY A 195 -0.64 4.15 -17.22
C GLY A 195 -1.92 3.77 -17.97
N ILE A 196 -2.53 4.76 -18.63
CA ILE A 196 -3.72 4.69 -19.53
C ILE A 196 -4.99 4.06 -18.93
N GLU A 197 -5.15 4.04 -17.61
CA GLU A 197 -6.47 3.83 -17.01
C GLU A 197 -6.91 5.11 -16.31
N VAL A 198 -8.11 5.56 -16.67
CA VAL A 198 -8.75 6.72 -16.06
C VAL A 198 -9.77 6.22 -15.06
N VAL A 199 -9.48 6.44 -13.78
CA VAL A 199 -10.34 6.00 -12.69
C VAL A 199 -11.13 7.21 -12.18
N PRO A 200 -12.47 7.13 -12.08
CA PRO A 200 -13.27 8.16 -11.40
C PRO A 200 -12.87 8.29 -9.92
N GLN A 201 -13.02 9.47 -9.32
CA GLN A 201 -12.78 9.69 -7.88
C GLN A 201 -13.42 8.60 -7.00
N ASP A 202 -14.69 8.28 -7.26
CA ASP A 202 -15.45 7.31 -6.47
C ASP A 202 -14.94 5.87 -6.65
N GLY A 203 -14.33 5.56 -7.80
CA GLY A 203 -13.77 4.25 -8.14
C GLY A 203 -12.32 4.05 -7.66
N LEU A 204 -11.61 5.12 -7.25
CA LEU A 204 -10.22 5.02 -6.75
C LEU A 204 -10.08 4.12 -5.52
N PHE A 205 -11.16 3.97 -4.77
CA PHE A 205 -11.20 3.20 -3.53
C PHE A 205 -11.74 1.78 -3.74
N GLU A 206 -12.30 1.47 -4.91
CA GLU A 206 -12.71 0.12 -5.31
C GLU A 206 -11.47 -0.70 -5.70
N HIS A 207 -10.73 -1.13 -4.70
CA HIS A 207 -9.55 -1.97 -4.87
C HIS A 207 -9.57 -3.10 -3.83
N PRO A 208 -9.29 -4.36 -4.19
CA PRO A 208 -9.45 -5.48 -3.26
C PRO A 208 -8.59 -5.38 -2.00
N GLY A 209 -7.41 -4.78 -2.11
CA GLY A 209 -6.51 -4.50 -0.99
C GLY A 209 -6.81 -3.22 -0.21
N ASN A 210 -7.79 -2.43 -0.67
CA ASN A 210 -8.25 -1.26 0.07
C ASN A 210 -9.26 -1.67 1.14
N ALA A 211 -9.38 -0.80 2.13
CA ALA A 211 -10.23 -0.81 3.32
C ALA A 211 -11.76 -0.92 3.07
N ALA A 212 -12.22 -1.83 2.20
CA ALA A 212 -13.63 -1.95 1.82
C ALA A 212 -14.57 -2.22 3.01
N GLY A 213 -14.08 -2.90 4.07
CA GLY A 213 -14.82 -3.13 5.31
C GLY A 213 -14.31 -2.32 6.50
N TRP A 214 -13.45 -1.32 6.28
CA TRP A 214 -12.88 -0.51 7.34
C TRP A 214 -13.87 0.57 7.83
N PRO A 215 -13.83 0.95 9.13
CA PRO A 215 -13.01 0.37 10.19
C PRO A 215 -13.61 -0.92 10.76
N PRO A 216 -12.79 -1.79 11.38
CA PRO A 216 -13.29 -3.00 12.03
C PRO A 216 -14.27 -2.65 13.16
N GLY A 217 -15.36 -3.41 13.25
CA GLY A 217 -16.37 -3.31 14.29
C GLY A 217 -16.22 -4.37 15.38
N GLN A 218 -17.20 -4.43 16.29
CA GLN A 218 -17.27 -5.43 17.38
C GLN A 218 -17.30 -6.87 16.85
N ASP A 219 -17.91 -7.10 15.69
CA ASP A 219 -17.98 -8.44 15.09
C ASP A 219 -16.61 -8.94 14.60
N ALA A 220 -15.76 -8.02 14.14
CA ALA A 220 -14.40 -8.32 13.69
C ALA A 220 -13.43 -8.46 14.89
N ILE A 221 -13.57 -7.55 15.87
CA ILE A 221 -12.74 -7.52 17.08
C ILE A 221 -13.67 -7.29 18.28
N PRO A 222 -14.06 -8.35 19.01
CA PRO A 222 -14.90 -8.21 20.18
C PRO A 222 -14.26 -7.32 21.25
N GLY A 223 -15.03 -6.47 21.90
CA GLY A 223 -14.53 -5.56 22.95
C GLY A 223 -13.71 -4.37 22.44
N LEU A 224 -13.70 -4.11 21.13
CA LEU A 224 -13.01 -2.97 20.53
C LEU A 224 -13.63 -1.64 20.97
N GLN A 225 -12.86 -0.82 21.67
CA GLN A 225 -13.30 0.49 22.18
C GLN A 225 -12.79 1.62 21.28
N ARG A 226 -13.65 2.58 20.97
CA ARG A 226 -13.23 3.78 20.23
C ARG A 226 -12.63 4.80 21.19
N ALA A 227 -11.50 5.38 20.80
CA ALA A 227 -10.89 6.52 21.47
C ALA A 227 -10.40 7.52 20.43
N ALA A 228 -10.59 8.81 20.69
CA ALA A 228 -10.24 9.88 19.75
C ALA A 228 -9.18 10.82 20.34
N TRP A 229 -8.29 11.32 19.49
CA TRP A 229 -7.39 12.43 19.79
C TRP A 229 -8.20 13.70 20.18
N PRO A 230 -7.73 14.57 21.09
CA PRO A 230 -6.46 14.58 21.82
C PRO A 230 -6.48 13.86 23.18
N HIS A 231 -7.59 13.21 23.56
CA HIS A 231 -7.72 12.49 24.83
C HIS A 231 -7.01 11.13 24.83
N PHE A 232 -6.03 10.99 23.95
CA PHE A 232 -5.22 9.80 23.81
C PHE A 232 -4.17 9.78 24.91
N ASP A 233 -4.18 8.69 25.68
CA ASP A 233 -3.25 8.41 26.77
C ASP A 233 -2.51 7.13 26.41
N GLU A 234 -1.17 7.18 26.41
CA GLU A 234 -0.31 6.05 26.07
C GLU A 234 -0.47 4.88 27.05
N GLU A 235 -0.91 5.15 28.29
CA GLU A 235 -1.22 4.11 29.29
C GLU A 235 -2.30 3.13 28.80
N ARG A 236 -3.12 3.51 27.82
CA ARG A 236 -4.10 2.62 27.17
C ARG A 236 -3.45 1.42 26.48
N PHE A 237 -2.19 1.51 26.05
CA PHE A 237 -1.52 0.32 25.51
C PHE A 237 -1.11 -0.68 26.59
N HIS A 238 -1.23 -0.29 27.86
CA HIS A 238 -0.81 -1.09 29.00
C HIS A 238 -1.96 -1.80 29.72
N ASP A 239 -3.19 -1.29 29.61
CA ASP A 239 -4.36 -1.77 30.36
C ASP A 239 -4.97 -3.11 29.85
N GLY A 240 -4.45 -3.65 28.75
CA GLY A 240 -4.91 -4.92 28.18
C GLY A 240 -6.22 -4.85 27.38
N LYS A 241 -6.77 -3.65 27.16
CA LYS A 241 -7.97 -3.44 26.34
C LYS A 241 -7.62 -3.26 24.86
N ARG A 242 -8.67 -3.38 24.03
CA ARG A 242 -8.60 -3.30 22.58
C ARG A 242 -9.11 -1.94 22.15
N TYR A 243 -8.34 -1.24 21.32
CA TYR A 243 -8.66 0.14 20.97
C TYR A 243 -8.68 0.36 19.47
N HIS A 244 -9.70 1.05 19.00
CA HIS A 244 -9.71 1.73 17.72
C HIS A 244 -9.48 3.23 17.98
N LEU A 245 -8.28 3.67 17.64
CA LEU A 245 -7.79 5.01 17.89
C LEU A 245 -7.99 5.87 16.65
N GLN A 246 -8.76 6.95 16.80
CA GLN A 246 -8.83 8.03 15.82
C GLN A 246 -7.70 9.01 16.12
N LEU A 247 -6.77 9.10 15.18
CA LEU A 247 -5.62 9.98 15.22
C LEU A 247 -5.88 11.23 14.37
N PRO A 248 -5.03 12.27 14.51
CA PRO A 248 -5.08 13.44 13.64
C PRO A 248 -5.07 13.13 12.14
N TRP A 249 -5.52 14.11 11.35
CA TRP A 249 -5.73 13.98 9.90
C TRP A 249 -6.72 12.89 9.49
N GLY A 250 -7.61 12.46 10.40
CA GLY A 250 -8.58 11.40 10.14
C GLY A 250 -7.94 10.03 9.89
N THR A 251 -6.72 9.83 10.38
CA THR A 251 -6.04 8.52 10.30
C THR A 251 -6.45 7.66 11.49
N GLU A 252 -6.39 6.35 11.33
CA GLU A 252 -6.89 5.40 12.32
C GLU A 252 -5.86 4.32 12.61
N LEU A 253 -5.81 3.87 13.87
CA LEU A 253 -4.92 2.82 14.37
C LEU A 253 -5.72 1.85 15.24
N VAL A 254 -5.57 0.54 15.03
CA VAL A 254 -6.24 -0.48 15.84
C VAL A 254 -5.21 -1.25 16.65
N TRP A 255 -5.41 -1.35 17.96
CA TRP A 255 -4.55 -2.06 18.89
C TRP A 255 -5.30 -3.22 19.55
N VAL A 256 -4.73 -4.42 19.50
CA VAL A 256 -5.25 -5.64 20.12
C VAL A 256 -4.10 -6.35 20.84
N PRO A 257 -3.96 -6.19 22.17
CA PRO A 257 -2.81 -6.71 22.91
C PRO A 257 -2.78 -8.24 23.02
N ASP A 258 -3.92 -8.89 22.84
CA ASP A 258 -4.17 -10.32 23.06
C ASP A 258 -4.76 -11.00 21.81
N TRP A 259 -4.37 -10.54 20.62
CA TRP A 259 -4.95 -11.03 19.35
C TRP A 259 -4.75 -12.52 19.14
N LEU A 260 -3.61 -13.06 19.56
CA LEU A 260 -3.36 -14.50 19.67
C LEU A 260 -3.27 -14.88 21.15
N GLY A 261 -3.95 -15.97 21.53
CA GLY A 261 -3.73 -16.56 22.85
C GLY A 261 -2.29 -17.04 22.99
N ARG A 262 -1.73 -17.04 24.21
CA ARG A 262 -0.31 -17.37 24.44
C ARG A 262 0.12 -18.70 23.80
N SER A 263 -0.69 -19.76 23.93
CA SER A 263 -0.38 -21.06 23.32
C SER A 263 -0.41 -21.03 21.78
N GLU A 264 -1.33 -20.28 21.18
CA GLU A 264 -1.40 -20.09 19.73
C GLU A 264 -0.17 -19.31 19.23
N ALA A 265 0.19 -18.24 19.94
CA ALA A 265 1.33 -17.40 19.62
C ALA A 265 2.67 -18.15 19.78
N ASP A 266 2.81 -18.98 20.82
CA ASP A 266 3.96 -19.88 21.02
C ASP A 266 4.09 -20.89 19.87
N LYS A 267 2.96 -21.46 19.41
CA LYS A 267 2.95 -22.39 18.26
C LYS A 267 3.33 -21.68 16.97
N LEU A 268 2.74 -20.53 16.69
CA LEU A 268 3.05 -19.73 15.50
C LEU A 268 4.51 -19.28 15.49
N GLN A 269 5.06 -18.92 16.65
CA GLN A 269 6.48 -18.55 16.75
C GLN A 269 7.38 -19.71 16.32
N ARG A 270 7.15 -20.93 16.86
CA ARG A 270 7.92 -22.12 16.45
C ARG A 270 7.79 -22.40 14.97
N GLU A 271 6.58 -22.35 14.44
CA GLU A 271 6.31 -22.59 13.02
C GLU A 271 7.10 -21.63 12.12
N ILE A 272 7.11 -20.33 12.46
CA ILE A 272 7.88 -19.33 11.70
C ILE A 272 9.39 -19.59 11.82
N GLU A 273 9.88 -19.95 13.01
CA GLU A 273 11.30 -20.23 13.21
C GLU A 273 11.79 -21.47 12.44
N GLU A 274 10.91 -22.45 12.24
CA GLU A 274 11.20 -23.70 11.54
C GLU A 274 11.02 -23.59 10.01
N SER A 275 9.98 -22.90 9.54
CA SER A 275 9.60 -22.86 8.12
C SER A 275 10.10 -21.63 7.35
N VAL A 276 10.38 -20.50 8.01
CA VAL A 276 10.71 -19.24 7.31
C VAL A 276 12.22 -19.08 7.14
N HIS A 277 12.69 -19.05 5.89
CA HIS A 277 14.07 -18.73 5.55
C HIS A 277 14.32 -17.21 5.54
N PHE A 278 15.10 -16.74 6.50
CA PHE A 278 15.43 -15.32 6.66
C PHE A 278 16.68 -14.89 5.89
N HIS A 279 16.60 -13.71 5.28
CA HIS A 279 17.69 -13.04 4.59
C HIS A 279 18.13 -11.78 5.33
N GLN A 280 19.38 -11.36 5.18
CA GLN A 280 19.89 -10.11 5.75
C GLN A 280 20.54 -9.27 4.65
N PRO A 281 19.74 -8.56 3.84
CA PRO A 281 20.27 -7.85 2.69
C PRO A 281 21.22 -6.72 3.12
N VAL A 282 22.18 -6.44 2.25
CA VAL A 282 23.05 -5.27 2.35
C VAL A 282 22.38 -4.12 1.61
N LEU A 283 22.17 -3.02 2.31
CA LEU A 283 21.65 -1.79 1.71
C LEU A 283 22.83 -0.97 1.19
N ARG A 284 22.64 -0.37 0.01
CA ARG A 284 23.58 0.56 -0.61
C ARG A 284 23.00 1.97 -0.55
N PHE A 285 23.80 2.90 -0.05
CA PHE A 285 23.44 4.30 0.08
C PHE A 285 24.46 5.15 -0.66
N GLU A 286 24.00 6.05 -1.50
CA GLU A 286 24.86 7.09 -2.08
C GLU A 286 25.00 8.25 -1.09
N ARG A 287 26.22 8.55 -0.68
CA ARG A 287 26.57 9.66 0.22
C ARG A 287 27.59 10.55 -0.46
N GLY A 288 27.10 11.48 -1.28
CA GLY A 288 27.94 12.32 -2.12
C GLY A 288 28.53 11.52 -3.29
N LEU A 289 29.86 11.44 -3.36
CA LEU A 289 30.59 10.65 -4.38
C LEU A 289 30.92 9.22 -3.90
N GLN A 290 30.48 8.83 -2.71
CA GLN A 290 30.80 7.54 -2.10
C GLN A 290 29.55 6.67 -1.97
N THR A 291 29.64 5.43 -2.41
CA THR A 291 28.68 4.38 -2.08
C THR A 291 29.04 3.76 -0.73
N VAL A 292 28.10 3.81 0.23
CA VAL A 292 28.22 3.18 1.54
C VAL A 292 27.32 1.95 1.57
N GLU A 293 27.90 0.82 1.96
CA GLU A 293 27.15 -0.42 2.19
C GLU A 293 26.90 -0.61 3.68
N ALA A 294 25.66 -0.94 4.07
CA ALA A 294 25.35 -1.30 5.45
C ALA A 294 24.40 -2.50 5.49
N GLN A 295 24.76 -3.48 6.31
CA GLN A 295 23.89 -4.63 6.56
C GLN A 295 22.67 -4.21 7.36
N GLN A 296 21.49 -4.71 6.99
CA GLN A 296 20.29 -4.43 7.78
C GLN A 296 20.47 -4.96 9.21
N PRO A 297 20.15 -4.16 10.24
CA PRO A 297 20.27 -4.57 11.64
C PRO A 297 19.09 -5.46 12.07
N ARG A 298 18.67 -6.37 11.19
CA ARG A 298 17.60 -7.38 11.36
C ARG A 298 17.61 -8.33 10.16
N ARG A 299 17.02 -9.50 10.30
CA ARG A 299 16.77 -10.43 9.19
C ARG A 299 15.32 -10.33 8.73
N SER A 300 15.05 -10.57 7.45
CA SER A 300 13.74 -10.37 6.83
C SER A 300 13.42 -11.51 5.85
N ALA A 301 12.14 -11.85 5.71
CA ALA A 301 11.66 -12.84 4.76
C ALA A 301 10.28 -12.43 4.22
N TRP A 302 10.06 -12.64 2.92
CA TRP A 302 8.74 -12.51 2.32
C TRP A 302 8.07 -13.88 2.22
N VAL A 303 6.77 -13.92 2.51
CA VAL A 303 5.89 -15.07 2.26
C VAL A 303 4.69 -14.57 1.45
N SER A 304 4.53 -15.07 0.22
CA SER A 304 3.47 -14.69 -0.72
C SER A 304 3.38 -15.73 -1.82
N ASP A 305 2.24 -15.82 -2.51
CA ASP A 305 2.12 -16.58 -3.77
C ASP A 305 2.18 -15.67 -5.02
N ARG A 306 2.24 -14.34 -4.83
CA ARG A 306 2.18 -13.35 -5.92
C ARG A 306 3.35 -12.38 -5.92
N PHE A 307 3.67 -11.84 -4.75
CA PHE A 307 4.70 -10.84 -4.57
C PHE A 307 6.09 -11.48 -4.60
N ASN A 308 7.03 -10.88 -5.33
CA ASN A 308 8.45 -11.28 -5.41
C ASN A 308 8.71 -12.79 -5.60
N GLN A 309 7.87 -13.51 -6.33
CA GLN A 309 8.09 -14.94 -6.59
C GLN A 309 9.39 -15.16 -7.36
N PRO A 310 10.22 -16.16 -6.99
CA PRO A 310 11.49 -16.46 -7.66
C PRO A 310 11.35 -16.62 -9.17
N GLU A 311 10.30 -17.31 -9.63
CA GLU A 311 10.07 -17.57 -11.05
C GLU A 311 9.73 -16.26 -11.80
N ARG A 312 8.93 -15.38 -11.18
CA ARG A 312 8.61 -14.06 -11.75
C ARG A 312 9.82 -13.14 -11.80
N LEU A 313 10.62 -13.13 -10.74
CA LEU A 313 11.89 -12.39 -10.71
C LEU A 313 12.85 -12.89 -11.81
N ALA A 314 12.91 -14.20 -12.06
CA ALA A 314 13.72 -14.77 -13.13
C ALA A 314 13.21 -14.36 -14.52
N MET A 315 11.90 -14.44 -14.77
CA MET A 315 11.29 -13.99 -16.03
C MET A 315 11.53 -12.51 -16.29
N ALA A 316 11.35 -11.66 -15.27
CA ALA A 316 11.60 -10.22 -15.37
C ALA A 316 13.07 -9.91 -15.71
N ARG A 317 14.03 -10.63 -15.11
CA ARG A 317 15.46 -10.51 -15.45
C ARG A 317 15.75 -10.95 -16.88
N ALA A 318 15.13 -12.05 -17.33
CA ALA A 318 15.26 -12.51 -18.72
C ALA A 318 14.71 -11.48 -19.73
N ALA A 319 13.70 -10.70 -19.32
CA ALA A 319 13.17 -9.57 -20.07
C ALA A 319 14.00 -8.27 -19.93
N GLY A 320 15.20 -8.33 -19.33
CA GLY A 320 16.12 -7.20 -19.21
C GLY A 320 15.88 -6.29 -18.00
N ARG A 321 14.97 -6.63 -17.08
CA ARG A 321 14.77 -5.83 -15.86
C ARG A 321 15.92 -6.05 -14.87
N VAL A 322 16.48 -4.96 -14.37
CA VAL A 322 17.52 -4.97 -13.34
C VAL A 322 16.87 -4.69 -11.98
N PHE A 323 17.24 -5.49 -10.98
CA PHE A 323 16.73 -5.39 -9.62
C PHE A 323 17.86 -5.07 -8.65
N GLU A 324 17.55 -4.33 -7.59
CA GLU A 324 18.51 -4.05 -6.52
C GLU A 324 18.98 -5.35 -5.84
N PRO A 325 20.25 -5.43 -5.40
CA PRO A 325 20.74 -6.59 -4.65
C PRO A 325 19.97 -6.86 -3.35
N SER A 326 19.27 -5.85 -2.83
CA SER A 326 18.46 -5.97 -1.62
C SER A 326 17.16 -6.76 -1.82
N VAL A 327 16.72 -7.02 -3.06
CA VAL A 327 15.46 -7.73 -3.34
C VAL A 327 15.50 -9.13 -2.75
N ILE A 328 14.57 -9.40 -1.82
CA ILE A 328 14.39 -10.70 -1.19
C ILE A 328 13.29 -11.46 -1.98
N PRO A 329 13.60 -12.63 -2.57
CA PRO A 329 12.59 -13.49 -3.15
C PRO A 329 11.60 -13.98 -2.09
N ALA A 330 10.32 -14.03 -2.43
CA ALA A 330 9.30 -14.54 -1.54
C ALA A 330 9.26 -16.07 -1.54
N GLN A 331 8.97 -16.61 -0.37
CA GLN A 331 8.63 -18.01 -0.16
C GLN A 331 7.13 -18.19 -0.37
N ARG A 332 6.68 -19.39 -0.75
CA ARG A 332 5.26 -19.66 -1.01
C ARG A 332 4.45 -19.66 0.28
N LEU A 333 3.16 -19.37 0.16
CA LEU A 333 2.23 -19.54 1.29
C LEU A 333 2.07 -21.03 1.61
N GLU A 334 1.96 -21.31 2.91
CA GLU A 334 1.72 -22.62 3.50
C GLU A 334 0.42 -22.60 4.31
N GLY A 335 0.00 -23.73 4.88
CA GLY A 335 -1.24 -23.82 5.66
C GLY A 335 -1.28 -22.79 6.80
N TRP A 336 -0.22 -22.72 7.60
CA TRP A 336 -0.13 -21.81 8.75
C TRP A 336 -0.22 -20.33 8.33
N SER A 337 0.42 -19.95 7.22
CA SER A 337 0.45 -18.55 6.76
C SER A 337 -0.84 -18.14 6.07
N ARG A 338 -1.54 -19.07 5.38
CA ARG A 338 -2.90 -18.84 4.87
C ARG A 338 -3.90 -18.66 5.99
N ASP A 339 -3.87 -19.52 7.01
CA ASP A 339 -4.77 -19.42 8.17
C ASP A 339 -4.56 -18.11 8.94
N LEU A 340 -3.29 -17.74 9.15
CA LEU A 340 -2.91 -16.48 9.77
C LEU A 340 -3.39 -15.28 8.96
N MET A 341 -3.16 -15.30 7.64
CA MET A 341 -3.60 -14.24 6.73
C MET A 341 -5.12 -14.08 6.78
N GLY A 342 -5.88 -15.17 6.65
CA GLY A 342 -7.33 -15.13 6.73
C GLY A 342 -7.85 -14.62 8.08
N ARG A 343 -7.19 -14.93 9.20
CA ARG A 343 -7.53 -14.35 10.52
C ARG A 343 -7.27 -12.84 10.56
N ALA A 344 -6.14 -12.39 10.01
CA ALA A 344 -5.79 -10.98 9.95
C ALA A 344 -6.78 -10.22 9.06
N GLU A 345 -7.19 -10.78 7.91
CA GLU A 345 -8.16 -10.17 7.00
C GLU A 345 -9.52 -9.95 7.68
N ARG A 346 -10.01 -10.96 8.42
CA ARG A 346 -11.24 -10.82 9.21
C ARG A 346 -11.12 -9.77 10.31
N SER A 347 -9.97 -9.69 10.98
CA SER A 347 -9.76 -8.75 12.09
C SER A 347 -9.60 -7.31 11.60
N ALA A 348 -8.91 -7.11 10.47
CA ALA A 348 -8.61 -5.80 9.90
C ALA A 348 -9.69 -5.31 8.91
N CYS A 349 -10.63 -6.18 8.51
CA CYS A 349 -11.61 -5.92 7.45
C CYS A 349 -10.96 -5.44 6.14
N ALA A 350 -9.82 -6.02 5.78
CA ALA A 350 -9.02 -5.70 4.60
C ALA A 350 -8.38 -6.96 4.04
N ALA A 351 -8.14 -7.04 2.73
CA ALA A 351 -7.46 -8.18 2.11
C ALA A 351 -5.94 -8.03 2.20
N PHE A 352 -5.24 -9.17 2.23
CA PHE A 352 -3.78 -9.22 2.19
C PHE A 352 -3.30 -10.24 1.16
N ASN A 353 -2.10 -10.05 0.62
CA ASN A 353 -1.50 -11.00 -0.32
C ASN A 353 0.01 -11.22 -0.11
N ALA A 354 0.61 -10.51 0.84
CA ALA A 354 2.02 -10.65 1.18
C ALA A 354 2.22 -10.50 2.68
N LEU A 355 3.09 -11.33 3.25
CA LEU A 355 3.56 -11.28 4.63
C LEU A 355 5.07 -11.02 4.63
N LEU A 356 5.50 -9.92 5.26
CA LEU A 356 6.91 -9.66 5.56
C LEU A 356 7.18 -9.98 7.02
N VAL A 357 8.07 -10.94 7.26
CA VAL A 357 8.51 -11.30 8.59
C VAL A 357 9.88 -10.70 8.86
N HIS A 358 10.02 -10.02 9.99
CA HIS A 358 11.29 -9.53 10.51
C HIS A 358 11.69 -10.31 11.77
N SER A 359 12.95 -10.72 11.83
CA SER A 359 13.58 -11.27 13.03
C SER A 359 14.54 -10.25 13.64
N TYR A 360 14.23 -9.86 14.88
CA TYR A 360 15.08 -9.07 15.76
C TYR A 360 15.62 -10.01 16.82
N ASP A 361 16.80 -10.58 16.59
CA ASP A 361 17.41 -11.57 17.50
C ASP A 361 17.69 -11.02 18.91
N HIS A 362 17.89 -9.71 19.04
CA HIS A 362 18.08 -9.03 20.32
C HIS A 362 17.79 -7.52 20.20
N GLY A 363 17.85 -6.83 21.34
CA GLY A 363 17.63 -5.40 21.52
C GLY A 363 18.44 -4.45 20.65
N ARG A 364 19.65 -4.86 20.21
CA ARG A 364 20.48 -4.05 19.30
C ARG A 364 19.98 -4.06 17.84
N HIS A 365 19.12 -5.02 17.48
CA HIS A 365 18.43 -5.03 16.19
C HIS A 365 17.31 -3.98 16.21
N SER A 366 17.14 -3.29 15.09
CA SER A 366 16.29 -2.10 15.03
C SER A 366 15.76 -1.83 13.63
N MET A 367 14.85 -0.86 13.53
CA MET A 367 14.31 -0.32 12.30
C MET A 367 14.09 1.17 12.52
N GLY A 368 14.79 2.01 11.75
CA GLY A 368 14.66 3.46 11.87
C GLY A 368 13.24 3.94 11.55
N LEU A 369 12.94 5.19 11.91
CA LEU A 369 11.66 5.82 11.59
C LEU A 369 11.47 5.90 10.06
N HIS A 370 10.39 5.31 9.59
CA HIS A 370 10.03 5.22 8.16
C HIS A 370 8.52 5.16 7.99
N SER A 371 8.06 5.28 6.76
CA SER A 371 6.68 4.95 6.37
C SER A 371 6.75 3.87 5.31
N ASP A 372 5.77 2.98 5.30
CA ASP A 372 5.66 1.96 4.27
C ASP A 372 5.07 2.61 3.01
N THR A 373 5.96 3.04 2.11
CA THR A 373 5.61 3.66 0.83
C THR A 373 6.16 2.86 -0.34
N ASP A 374 6.23 1.55 -0.19
CA ASP A 374 6.62 0.65 -1.27
C ASP A 374 5.65 0.85 -2.44
N ALA A 375 6.15 0.80 -3.67
CA ALA A 375 5.27 0.83 -4.84
C ALA A 375 4.25 -0.32 -4.78
N GLY A 376 3.13 -0.22 -5.50
CA GLY A 376 2.08 -1.25 -5.48
C GLY A 376 1.31 -1.44 -4.17
N LEU A 377 1.78 -0.90 -3.04
CA LEU A 377 1.05 -0.96 -1.77
C LEU A 377 -0.21 -0.07 -1.81
N GLY A 378 -0.11 1.05 -2.52
CA GLY A 378 -1.15 2.08 -2.55
C GLY A 378 -1.24 2.85 -1.24
N ASP A 379 -2.07 3.89 -1.23
CA ASP A 379 -1.94 4.97 -0.24
C ASP A 379 -3.03 4.96 0.82
N ALA A 380 -4.09 4.21 0.52
CA ALA A 380 -5.09 3.77 1.47
C ALA A 380 -4.76 2.37 2.02
N ALA A 381 -3.50 1.93 1.89
CA ALA A 381 -3.07 0.62 2.35
C ALA A 381 -3.36 0.44 3.83
N VAL A 382 -4.07 -0.64 4.12
CA VAL A 382 -4.17 -1.18 5.47
C VAL A 382 -2.97 -2.08 5.67
N ILE A 383 -2.23 -1.88 6.77
CA ILE A 383 -1.11 -2.74 7.13
C ILE A 383 -1.37 -3.31 8.51
N ALA A 384 -1.47 -4.63 8.57
CA ALA A 384 -1.63 -5.36 9.82
C ALA A 384 -0.29 -5.91 10.28
N SER A 385 0.06 -5.70 11.55
CA SER A 385 1.30 -6.13 12.16
C SER A 385 1.01 -7.00 13.37
N PHE A 386 1.68 -8.15 13.49
CA PHE A 386 1.66 -8.97 14.70
C PHE A 386 3.07 -9.16 15.26
N SER A 387 3.15 -9.40 16.57
CA SER A 387 4.42 -9.54 17.28
C SER A 387 4.47 -10.83 18.11
N LEU A 388 5.58 -11.55 18.03
CA LEU A 388 5.87 -12.78 18.78
C LEU A 388 7.25 -12.68 19.45
N GLY A 389 7.49 -13.50 20.46
CA GLY A 389 8.69 -13.43 21.30
C GLY A 389 8.74 -12.19 22.22
N ALA A 390 9.95 -11.63 22.38
CA ALA A 390 10.22 -10.53 23.28
C ALA A 390 9.44 -9.26 22.94
N THR A 391 8.92 -8.60 23.99
CA THR A 391 8.30 -7.27 23.86
C THR A 391 9.33 -6.25 23.40
N ARG A 392 8.97 -5.43 22.40
CA ARG A 392 9.78 -4.31 21.92
C ARG A 392 8.91 -3.08 21.72
N THR A 393 9.52 -1.91 21.83
CA THR A 393 8.82 -0.65 21.58
C THR A 393 8.56 -0.45 20.08
N PHE A 394 7.35 -0.04 19.72
CA PHE A 394 7.01 0.48 18.40
C PHE A 394 6.72 1.97 18.54
N VAL A 395 7.56 2.79 17.93
CA VAL A 395 7.44 4.25 17.98
C VAL A 395 6.61 4.70 16.80
N VAL A 396 5.65 5.58 17.03
CA VAL A 396 4.89 6.30 15.99
C VAL A 396 5.15 7.79 16.13
N LYS A 397 5.46 8.47 15.02
CA LYS A 397 5.81 9.90 14.99
C LYS A 397 5.17 10.61 13.81
N SER A 398 4.55 11.76 14.01
CA SER A 398 3.95 12.53 12.92
C SER A 398 5.02 13.14 12.02
N GLN A 399 4.79 13.09 10.70
CA GLN A 399 5.68 13.72 9.71
C GLN A 399 5.57 15.26 9.76
N ALA A 400 4.34 15.75 9.91
CA ALA A 400 4.01 17.16 10.01
C ALA A 400 3.49 17.52 11.42
N PRO A 401 3.58 18.79 11.83
CA PRO A 401 2.92 19.25 13.05
C PRO A 401 1.40 19.18 12.92
N TRP A 402 0.71 18.72 13.97
CA TRP A 402 -0.72 18.91 14.20
C TRP A 402 -0.87 19.98 15.28
N GLU A 403 -1.71 21.00 15.07
CA GLU A 403 -1.91 22.09 16.05
C GLU A 403 -0.57 22.66 16.59
N ARG A 404 0.38 22.91 15.68
CA ARG A 404 1.73 23.44 15.93
C ARG A 404 2.69 22.50 16.68
N ARG A 405 2.34 21.24 16.95
CA ARG A 405 3.22 20.27 17.62
C ARG A 405 3.39 18.99 16.80
N ARG A 406 4.58 18.41 16.83
CA ARG A 406 4.77 17.03 16.34
C ARG A 406 4.27 16.06 17.41
N ILE A 407 3.59 15.02 16.96
CA ILE A 407 3.06 13.97 17.82
C ILE A 407 4.03 12.80 17.79
N GLU A 408 4.29 12.21 18.95
CA GLU A 408 5.03 10.97 19.10
C GLU A 408 4.40 10.17 20.22
N PHE A 409 4.24 8.86 20.03
CA PHE A 409 3.74 7.94 21.06
C PHE A 409 4.27 6.52 20.84
N HIS A 410 4.35 5.74 21.91
CA HIS A 410 5.05 4.46 21.93
C HIS A 410 4.08 3.31 22.28
N LEU A 411 4.21 2.17 21.60
CA LEU A 411 3.41 0.97 21.86
C LEU A 411 4.32 -0.20 22.26
N PRO A 412 4.01 -0.92 23.37
CA PRO A 412 4.70 -2.14 23.73
C PRO A 412 4.17 -3.32 22.88
N MET A 413 4.87 -3.65 21.79
CA MET A 413 4.50 -4.79 20.93
C MET A 413 4.82 -6.11 21.62
N ARG A 414 3.87 -6.61 22.40
CA ARG A 414 3.95 -7.83 23.22
C ARG A 414 3.75 -9.10 22.39
N HIS A 415 4.12 -10.24 22.97
CA HIS A 415 3.84 -11.55 22.41
C HIS A 415 2.33 -11.75 22.16
N GLY A 416 1.94 -12.08 20.92
CA GLY A 416 0.56 -12.29 20.51
C GLY A 416 -0.23 -11.00 20.21
N SER A 417 0.41 -9.83 20.27
CA SER A 417 -0.26 -8.56 19.97
C SER A 417 -0.43 -8.32 18.47
N PHE A 418 -1.43 -7.50 18.13
CA PHE A 418 -1.77 -7.11 16.77
C PHE A 418 -2.04 -5.61 16.70
N LEU A 419 -1.52 -4.98 15.66
CA LEU A 419 -1.61 -3.56 15.37
C LEU A 419 -2.03 -3.38 13.92
N VAL A 420 -3.08 -2.61 13.65
CA VAL A 420 -3.48 -2.27 12.28
C VAL A 420 -3.33 -0.79 12.04
N MET A 421 -2.48 -0.43 11.09
CA MET A 421 -2.34 0.92 10.56
C MET A 421 -3.36 1.09 9.44
N GLY A 422 -4.36 1.96 9.66
CA GLY A 422 -5.46 2.16 8.73
C GLY A 422 -5.09 3.01 7.49
N PRO A 423 -6.07 3.26 6.62
CA PRO A 423 -5.87 4.04 5.40
C PRO A 423 -5.26 5.42 5.65
N GLY A 424 -4.33 5.83 4.80
CA GLY A 424 -3.65 7.14 4.92
C GLY A 424 -2.62 7.24 6.04
N PHE A 425 -2.47 6.22 6.89
CA PHE A 425 -1.51 6.24 8.00
C PHE A 425 -0.07 6.44 7.51
N GLN A 426 0.34 5.71 6.47
CA GLN A 426 1.71 5.78 5.93
C GLN A 426 2.05 7.16 5.33
N GLY A 427 1.05 7.94 4.91
CA GLY A 427 1.25 9.29 4.39
C GLY A 427 1.40 10.37 5.47
N ARG A 428 1.09 10.07 6.74
CA ARG A 428 1.08 11.05 7.85
C ARG A 428 2.01 10.70 9.00
N TRP A 429 2.33 9.42 9.16
CA TRP A 429 3.07 8.89 10.30
C TRP A 429 4.31 8.13 9.86
N LEU A 430 5.41 8.40 10.56
CA LEU A 430 6.59 7.55 10.60
C LEU A 430 6.43 6.54 11.74
N HIS A 431 7.02 5.36 11.57
CA HIS A 431 7.09 4.37 12.61
C HIS A 431 8.43 3.62 12.62
N GLY A 432 8.78 3.00 13.73
CA GLY A 432 10.06 2.31 13.87
C GLY A 432 10.18 1.47 15.13
N VAL A 433 11.27 0.72 15.21
CA VAL A 433 11.64 -0.13 16.35
C VAL A 433 13.02 0.33 16.83
N PRO A 434 13.12 1.07 17.96
CA PRO A 434 14.38 1.62 18.45
C PRO A 434 15.30 0.51 18.97
N LYS A 435 16.58 0.83 19.16
CA LYS A 435 17.53 -0.07 19.84
C LYS A 435 17.24 -0.06 21.33
N GLU A 436 17.11 -1.24 21.92
CA GLU A 436 16.84 -1.45 23.35
C GLU A 436 17.84 -2.47 23.89
N PRO A 437 19.13 -2.12 24.10
CA PRO A 437 20.22 -3.08 24.32
C PRO A 437 20.01 -4.09 25.45
N GLU A 438 19.17 -3.76 26.43
CA GLU A 438 18.81 -4.61 27.57
C GLU A 438 17.89 -5.78 27.19
N VAL A 439 17.23 -5.73 26.03
CA VAL A 439 16.35 -6.83 25.58
C VAL A 439 17.19 -7.95 24.98
N ALA A 440 17.35 -9.05 25.72
CA ALA A 440 18.10 -10.21 25.25
C ALA A 440 17.27 -11.16 24.35
N GLY A 441 15.95 -11.16 24.48
CA GLY A 441 15.08 -12.10 23.78
C GLY A 441 14.83 -11.73 22.31
N ARG A 442 14.65 -12.75 21.47
CA ARG A 442 14.26 -12.59 20.07
C ARG A 442 12.81 -12.11 19.96
N ARG A 443 12.55 -11.19 19.02
CA ARG A 443 11.22 -10.79 18.56
C ARG A 443 11.05 -11.14 17.08
N LEU A 444 9.93 -11.78 16.75
CA LEU A 444 9.46 -11.91 15.38
C LEU A 444 8.31 -10.94 15.16
N ASN A 445 8.33 -10.25 14.02
CA ASN A 445 7.28 -9.32 13.62
C ASN A 445 6.81 -9.67 12.22
N GLY A 446 5.55 -10.04 12.06
CA GLY A 446 4.95 -10.19 10.75
C GLY A 446 4.11 -8.99 10.38
N THR A 447 4.26 -8.49 9.16
CA THR A 447 3.46 -7.40 8.60
C THR A 447 2.77 -7.87 7.33
N LEU A 448 1.44 -7.89 7.35
CA LEU A 448 0.60 -8.25 6.22
C LEU A 448 0.27 -7.01 5.40
N ARG A 449 0.40 -7.15 4.09
CA ARG A 449 0.24 -6.10 3.10
C ARG A 449 -0.51 -6.64 1.88
N PHE A 450 -1.07 -5.74 1.11
CA PHE A 450 -1.60 -6.03 -0.21
C PHE A 450 -0.80 -5.26 -1.26
N TYR A 451 -0.13 -5.99 -2.14
CA TYR A 451 0.52 -5.39 -3.31
C TYR A 451 -0.33 -5.59 -4.56
N ASP A 452 -0.70 -4.47 -5.16
CA ASP A 452 -1.40 -4.35 -6.44
C ASP A 452 -0.41 -4.08 -7.55
N LEU A 453 0.33 -5.12 -7.92
CA LEU A 453 1.34 -5.06 -8.95
C LEU A 453 0.91 -5.90 -10.15
N PRO A 454 1.15 -5.41 -11.38
CA PRO A 454 1.16 -6.26 -12.55
C PRO A 454 1.98 -7.52 -12.31
N GLU A 455 1.61 -8.64 -12.94
CA GLU A 455 2.28 -9.92 -12.69
C GLU A 455 3.79 -9.90 -13.00
N ASP A 456 4.24 -8.96 -13.82
CA ASP A 456 5.63 -8.74 -14.23
C ASP A 456 6.35 -7.61 -13.46
N ALA A 457 5.66 -6.92 -12.54
CA ALA A 457 6.24 -5.88 -11.69
C ALA A 457 6.68 -6.49 -10.35
N ALA A 458 7.98 -6.74 -10.19
CA ALA A 458 8.56 -7.06 -8.90
C ALA A 458 9.11 -5.80 -8.22
N LEU A 459 9.05 -5.76 -6.89
CA LEU A 459 9.55 -4.62 -6.13
C LEU A 459 10.82 -4.92 -5.38
N CYS A 460 11.67 -3.89 -5.36
CA CYS A 460 12.82 -3.82 -4.50
C CYS A 460 12.42 -3.93 -3.03
N ALA A 461 13.20 -4.68 -2.25
CA ALA A 461 12.97 -4.76 -0.82
C ALA A 461 13.21 -3.40 -0.16
N CYS A 462 12.19 -2.95 0.57
CA CYS A 462 12.21 -2.03 1.71
C CYS A 462 13.09 -0.76 1.62
N GLY A 463 12.42 0.39 1.62
CA GLY A 463 12.80 1.49 2.50
C GLY A 463 14.18 2.12 2.29
N ALA A 464 14.46 2.57 1.08
CA ALA A 464 15.28 3.76 0.90
C ALA A 464 14.44 4.76 0.12
N SER A 465 13.71 5.61 0.84
CA SER A 465 13.33 6.90 0.27
C SER A 465 14.61 7.49 -0.31
N ARG A 466 14.65 7.78 -1.61
CA ARG A 466 15.51 8.84 -2.14
C ARG A 466 15.07 10.13 -1.45
N ARG A 467 15.50 10.34 -0.20
CA ARG A 467 15.52 11.68 0.38
C ARG A 467 16.63 12.38 -0.37
N SER A 468 16.25 13.28 -1.26
CA SER A 468 17.07 14.44 -1.57
C SER A 468 17.53 15.03 -0.23
N GLN A 469 18.82 14.89 0.06
CA GLN A 469 19.46 15.58 1.16
C GLN A 469 19.65 17.04 0.71
N GLU A 470 18.82 17.94 1.22
CA GLU A 470 19.19 19.34 1.37
C GLU A 470 18.95 19.75 2.84
N GLY A 471 20.02 20.21 3.49
CA GLY A 471 20.05 20.79 4.84
C GLY A 471 20.32 19.76 5.95
N THR A 472 21.34 19.88 6.80
CA THR A 472 22.18 21.03 7.18
C THR A 472 23.54 20.51 7.64
N ALA A 473 24.60 21.10 7.11
CA ALA A 473 25.91 21.06 7.73
C ALA A 473 25.83 21.79 9.09
N ALA A 474 26.31 21.12 10.13
CA ALA A 474 26.83 21.72 11.35
C ALA A 474 28.04 20.88 11.76
#